data_AF-A0A917EX87-F1
#
_entry.id   AF-A0A917EX87-F1
#
_cell.length_a   1.000
_cell.length_b   1.000
_cell.length_c   1.000
_cell.angle_alpha   90.00
_cell.angle_beta   90.00
_cell.angle_gamma   90.00
#
_symmetry.space_group_name_H-M   'P 1'
#
loop_
_entity.id
_entity.type
_entity.pdbx_description
1 polymer ?
#
loop_
_entity_poly.entity_id
_entity_poly.type
_entity_poly.pdbx_seq_one_letter_code
_entity_poly.pdbx_strand_id
1 'polypeptide(L)'
;MLRIVVQSGVNAQGSVLVADEAAVLLGRGAYIHPTLVCFEKAVKRRAFGRAFHIDPHDGTPLDTANLQTRLNGIVNKMSSPNE
;
A
#
# COMPACT_ATOMS: atom_id res chain seq x y z
N MET A 1 -12.59 2.87 3.54
CA MET A 1 -11.69 1.83 2.99
C MET A 1 -10.61 2.51 2.19
N LEU A 2 -9.36 2.06 2.29
CA LEU A 2 -8.22 2.58 1.53
C LEU A 2 -7.85 1.61 0.42
N ARG A 3 -7.80 2.09 -0.82
CA ARG A 3 -7.28 1.31 -1.94
C ARG A 3 -5.76 1.45 -1.96
N ILE A 4 -5.07 0.33 -2.10
CA ILE A 4 -3.64 0.23 -2.29
C ILE A 4 -3.44 -0.25 -3.72
N VAL A 5 -2.60 0.42 -4.50
CA VAL A 5 -2.25 0.00 -5.85
C VAL A 5 -0.78 -0.34 -5.95
N VAL A 6 -0.45 -1.28 -6.81
CA VAL A 6 0.95 -1.55 -7.20
C VAL A 6 1.28 -0.72 -8.44
N GLN A 7 2.38 0.02 -8.37
CA GLN A 7 2.99 0.63 -9.54
C GLN A 7 4.31 -0.09 -9.83
N SER A 8 4.39 -0.70 -11.01
CA SER A 8 5.64 -1.28 -11.52
C SER A 8 6.37 -0.18 -12.30
N GLY A 9 7.60 0.14 -11.88
CA GLY A 9 8.41 1.12 -12.58
C GLY A 9 8.95 0.52 -13.88
N VAL A 10 8.94 1.30 -14.96
CA VAL A 10 9.45 0.90 -16.29
C VAL A 10 10.96 0.62 -16.32
N ASN A 11 11.68 0.91 -15.24
CA ASN A 11 13.15 0.86 -15.18
C ASN A 11 13.67 -0.09 -14.10
N ALA A 12 13.31 -1.38 -14.09
CA ALA A 12 13.84 -2.42 -13.17
C ALA A 12 13.81 -2.11 -11.64
N GLN A 13 13.22 -0.98 -11.24
CA GLN A 13 13.13 -0.49 -9.86
C GLN A 13 11.92 -1.10 -9.16
N GLY A 14 11.81 -2.44 -9.22
CA GLY A 14 10.83 -3.21 -8.49
C GLY A 14 9.37 -2.75 -8.59
N SER A 15 8.58 -3.23 -7.63
CA SER A 15 7.16 -2.88 -7.49
C SER A 15 6.98 -2.04 -6.24
N VAL A 16 6.37 -0.86 -6.38
CA VAL A 16 6.10 0.05 -5.27
C VAL A 16 4.60 0.04 -4.97
N LEU A 17 4.27 -0.05 -3.67
CA LEU A 17 2.89 0.09 -3.25
C LEU A 17 2.54 1.55 -2.95
N VAL A 18 1.39 2.01 -3.45
CA VAL A 18 0.92 3.38 -3.31
C VAL A 18 -0.49 3.40 -2.75
N ALA A 19 -0.75 4.32 -1.82
CA ALA A 19 -2.09 4.54 -1.25
C ALA A 19 -2.89 5.39 -2.24
N ASP A 20 -3.96 4.82 -2.77
CA ASP A 20 -4.89 5.47 -3.69
C ASP A 20 -6.17 5.87 -2.94
N GLU A 21 -6.07 6.97 -2.19
CA GLU A 21 -7.18 7.49 -1.38
C GLU A 21 -8.39 7.90 -2.26
N ALA A 22 -8.10 8.43 -3.45
CA ALA A 22 -9.12 8.92 -4.38
C ALA A 22 -9.63 7.84 -5.36
N ALA A 23 -9.09 6.61 -5.30
CA ALA A 23 -9.39 5.53 -6.23
C ALA A 23 -9.15 5.90 -7.72
N VAL A 24 -8.18 6.77 -8.00
CA VAL A 24 -7.90 7.31 -9.35
C VAL A 24 -6.70 6.66 -10.03
N LEU A 25 -5.87 5.93 -9.28
CA LEU A 25 -4.67 5.34 -9.84
C LEU A 25 -5.00 4.10 -10.67
N LEU A 26 -4.33 4.02 -11.82
CA LEU A 26 -4.41 2.88 -12.74
C LEU A 26 -3.60 1.71 -12.19
N GLY A 27 -4.05 0.49 -12.49
CA GLY A 27 -3.38 -0.74 -12.11
C GLY A 27 -4.15 -1.62 -11.12
N ARG A 28 -3.49 -2.71 -10.69
CA ARG A 28 -4.07 -3.68 -9.77
C ARG A 28 -4.18 -3.06 -8.38
N GLY A 29 -5.36 -3.16 -7.77
CA GLY A 29 -5.67 -2.58 -6.46
C GLY A 29 -6.13 -3.61 -5.43
N ALA A 30 -5.79 -3.39 -4.16
CA ALA A 30 -6.26 -4.15 -3.01
C ALA A 30 -6.85 -3.18 -1.97
N TYR A 31 -7.90 -3.57 -1.26
CA TYR A 31 -8.56 -2.72 -0.28
C TYR A 31 -8.22 -3.15 1.14
N ILE A 32 -7.88 -2.18 1.99
CA ILE A 32 -7.69 -2.38 3.43
C ILE A 32 -8.42 -1.29 4.21
N HIS A 33 -8.58 -1.46 5.51
CA HIS A 33 -9.00 -0.34 6.36
C HIS A 33 -7.84 0.68 6.44
N PRO A 34 -8.12 1.99 6.49
CA PRO A 34 -7.10 3.05 6.62
C PRO A 34 -6.52 3.09 8.05
N THR A 35 -6.02 1.95 8.55
CA THR A 35 -5.43 1.82 9.88
C THR A 35 -4.09 1.13 9.78
N LEU A 36 -3.13 1.59 10.58
CA LEU A 36 -1.80 1.02 10.62
C LEU A 36 -1.82 -0.48 10.98
N VAL A 37 -2.69 -0.87 11.92
CA VAL A 37 -2.84 -2.27 12.36
C VAL A 37 -3.25 -3.20 11.21
N CYS A 38 -4.20 -2.78 10.35
CA CYS A 38 -4.61 -3.58 9.20
C CYS A 38 -3.49 -3.69 8.17
N PHE A 39 -2.75 -2.60 7.95
CA PHE A 39 -1.61 -2.58 7.04
C PHE A 39 -0.47 -3.49 7.51
N GLU A 40 -0.03 -3.37 8.77
CA GLU A 40 1.03 -4.22 9.32
C GLU A 40 0.68 -5.70 9.26
N LYS A 41 -0.58 -6.06 9.55
CA LYS A 41 -1.08 -7.44 9.41
C LYS A 41 -1.01 -7.91 7.96
N ALA A 42 -1.38 -7.05 7.00
CA ALA A 42 -1.33 -7.38 5.58
C ALA A 42 0.13 -7.56 5.09
N VAL A 43 1.05 -6.70 5.53
CA VAL A 43 2.49 -6.83 5.22
C VAL A 43 3.06 -8.11 5.82
N LYS A 44 2.85 -8.36 7.13
CA LYS A 44 3.32 -9.58 7.82
C LYS A 44 2.80 -10.87 7.17
N ARG A 45 1.56 -10.86 6.67
CA ARG A 45 0.94 -12.01 5.99
C ARG A 45 1.27 -12.09 4.49
N ARG A 46 2.08 -11.17 3.96
CA ARG A 46 2.39 -11.06 2.52
C ARG A 46 1.11 -10.97 1.65
N ALA A 47 0.06 -10.34 2.19
CA ALA A 47 -1.24 -10.25 1.53
C ALA A 47 -1.15 -9.43 0.23
N PHE A 48 -0.35 -8.35 0.22
CA PHE A 48 -0.12 -7.53 -0.96
C PHE A 48 0.64 -8.27 -2.06
N GLY A 49 1.68 -9.04 -1.71
CA GLY A 49 2.40 -9.87 -2.68
C GLY A 49 1.44 -10.85 -3.37
N ARG A 50 0.56 -11.50 -2.62
CA ARG A 50 -0.48 -12.39 -3.19
C ARG A 50 -1.53 -11.64 -4.01
N ALA A 51 -2.01 -10.48 -3.54
CA ALA A 51 -3.03 -9.71 -4.24
C ALA A 51 -2.53 -9.10 -5.56
N PHE A 52 -1.24 -8.75 -5.63
CA PHE A 52 -0.63 -8.15 -6.80
C PHE A 52 0.11 -9.14 -7.70
N HIS A 53 0.18 -10.42 -7.29
CA HIS A 53 0.92 -11.48 -7.97
C HIS A 53 2.43 -11.15 -8.07
N ILE A 54 2.99 -10.66 -6.96
CA ILE A 54 4.42 -10.43 -6.82
C ILE A 54 5.00 -11.70 -6.20
N ASP A 55 5.72 -12.44 -7.02
CA ASP A 55 6.37 -13.67 -6.59
C ASP A 55 7.52 -13.36 -5.62
N PRO A 56 7.49 -13.90 -4.39
CA PRO A 56 8.59 -13.70 -3.44
C PRO A 56 9.90 -14.36 -3.89
N HIS A 57 9.83 -15.26 -4.88
CA HIS A 57 10.98 -15.93 -5.49
C HIS A 57 11.64 -15.09 -6.59
N ASP A 58 10.95 -14.09 -7.13
CA ASP A 58 11.45 -13.24 -8.21
C ASP A 58 12.52 -12.25 -7.71
N GLY A 59 12.75 -12.20 -6.39
CA GLY A 59 13.74 -11.32 -5.78
C GLY A 59 13.36 -9.84 -5.82
N THR A 60 12.21 -9.50 -6.41
CA THR A 60 11.71 -8.13 -6.48
C THR A 60 11.31 -7.64 -5.09
N PRO A 61 12.04 -6.69 -4.47
CA PRO A 61 11.67 -6.16 -3.19
C PRO A 61 10.39 -5.34 -3.32
N LEU A 62 9.43 -5.59 -2.42
CA LEU A 62 8.21 -4.82 -2.33
C LEU A 62 8.41 -3.67 -1.34
N ASP A 63 8.49 -2.44 -1.85
CA ASP A 63 8.62 -1.28 -0.96
C ASP A 63 7.28 -0.95 -0.31
N THR A 64 7.23 -1.08 1.01
CA THR A 64 6.06 -0.79 1.86
C THR A 64 6.26 0.46 2.70
N ALA A 65 7.47 1.03 2.75
CA ALA A 65 7.82 2.13 3.64
C ALA A 65 6.99 3.40 3.35
N ASN A 66 6.77 3.70 2.06
CA ASN A 66 5.96 4.83 1.64
C ASN A 66 4.50 4.74 2.12
N LEU A 67 3.93 3.53 2.13
CA LEU A 67 2.57 3.31 2.62
C LEU A 67 2.44 3.51 4.13
N GLN A 68 3.43 3.06 4.90
CA GLN A 68 3.41 3.22 6.35
C GLN A 68 3.41 4.70 6.74
N THR A 69 4.26 5.50 6.10
CA THR A 69 4.32 6.96 6.29
C THR A 69 3.00 7.62 5.92
N ARG A 70 2.38 7.24 4.79
CA ARG A 70 1.08 7.76 4.37
C ARG A 70 -0.03 7.43 5.34
N LEU A 71 -0.10 6.18 5.82
CA LEU A 71 -1.10 5.76 6.79
C LEU A 71 -0.98 6.51 8.12
N ASN A 72 0.24 6.77 8.59
CA ASN A 72 0.46 7.63 9.77
C ASN A 72 -0.07 9.05 9.54
N GLY A 73 0.15 9.62 8.35
CA GLY A 73 -0.41 10.93 7.98
C GLY A 73 -1.95 10.94 7.96
N ILE A 74 -2.58 9.88 7.44
CA ILE A 74 -4.04 9.74 7.42
C ILE A 74 -4.61 9.63 8.84
N VAL A 75 -4.00 8.80 9.69
CA VAL A 75 -4.40 8.65 11.10
C VAL A 75 -4.31 9.99 11.82
N ASN A 76 -3.20 10.73 11.65
CA ASN A 76 -3.01 12.04 12.26
C ASN A 76 -4.05 13.06 11.77
N LYS A 77 -4.43 13.01 10.49
CA LYS A 77 -5.48 13.88 9.92
C LYS A 77 -6.88 13.54 10.46
N MET A 78 -7.16 12.27 10.72
CA MET A 78 -8.41 11.81 11.35
C MET A 78 -8.49 12.14 12.84
N SER A 79 -7.35 12.33 13.51
CA SER A 79 -7.27 12.80 14.90
C SER A 79 -7.49 14.31 15.06
N SER A 80 -7.61 15.06 13.95
CA SER A 80 -7.99 16.48 13.95
C SER A 80 -9.40 16.68 13.36
N PRO A 81 -10.49 16.25 14.03
CA PRO A 81 -11.84 16.42 13.50
C PRO A 81 -12.44 17.84 13.66
N ASN A 82 -11.66 18.91 13.87
CA ASN A 82 -12.21 20.27 13.95
C ASN A 82 -11.25 21.31 13.33
N GLU A 83 -11.58 21.80 12.14
CA GLU A 83 -11.57 23.23 11.82
C GLU A 83 -12.93 23.59 11.23
#